data_AF-A0A962TMP5-F1
#
_entry.id   AF-A0A962TMP5-F1
#
_cell.length_a   1.000
_cell.length_b   1.000
_cell.length_c   1.000
_cell.angle_alpha   90.00
_cell.angle_beta   90.00
_cell.angle_gamma   90.00
#
_symmetry.space_group_name_H-M   'P 1'
#
loop_
_entity.id
_entity.type
_entity.pdbx_description
1 polymer ?
#
loop_
_entity_poly.entity_id
_entity_poly.type
_entity_poly.pdbx_seq_one_letter_code
_entity_poly.pdbx_strand_id
1 'polypeptide(L)'
;MAANGDFTLFILNPAGLSDPALAMAGCRAGGVGVLNAEIALKPPGLAAALARLAAIRAPFGLKWSGSEMPAVLDARRDAKPDWLILDAERNIHLLSATQAFRAGGGRV
;
A
#
# COMPACT_ATOMS: atom_id res chain seq x y z
N MET A 1 -14.59 20.17 -24.60
CA MET A 1 -13.76 19.01 -24.19
C MET A 1 -14.02 18.76 -22.74
N ALA A 2 -14.66 17.63 -22.39
CA ALA A 2 -14.71 17.20 -21.00
C ALA A 2 -13.26 16.97 -20.53
N ALA A 3 -12.90 17.41 -19.33
CA ALA A 3 -11.65 17.01 -18.71
C ALA A 3 -11.64 15.47 -18.66
N ASN A 4 -10.64 14.82 -19.29
CA ASN A 4 -10.40 13.41 -19.02
C ASN A 4 -10.21 13.30 -17.51
N GLY A 5 -11.10 12.58 -16.81
CA GLY A 5 -10.90 12.29 -15.40
C GLY A 5 -9.57 11.56 -15.25
N ASP A 6 -8.72 11.98 -14.32
CA ASP A 6 -7.47 11.28 -14.04
C ASP A 6 -7.78 9.90 -13.46
N PHE A 7 -7.51 8.84 -14.23
CA PHE A 7 -7.64 7.46 -13.77
C PHE A 7 -6.36 7.05 -13.02
N THR A 8 -6.52 6.39 -11.87
CA THR A 8 -5.41 5.77 -11.13
C THR A 8 -5.33 4.29 -11.50
N LEU A 9 -4.21 3.86 -12.08
CA LEU A 9 -3.94 2.45 -12.36
C LEU A 9 -3.18 1.82 -11.18
N PHE A 10 -3.77 0.81 -10.55
CA PHE A 10 -3.09 -0.01 -9.54
C PHE A 10 -2.47 -1.25 -10.20
N ILE A 11 -1.17 -1.47 -9.95
CA ILE A 11 -0.44 -2.63 -10.46
C ILE A 11 -0.06 -3.49 -9.27
N LEU A 12 -0.76 -4.61 -9.11
CA LEU A 12 -0.62 -5.47 -7.94
C LEU A 12 0.39 -6.59 -8.19
N ASN A 13 1.15 -6.92 -7.16
CA ASN A 13 1.82 -8.21 -7.09
C ASN A 13 0.81 -9.36 -7.28
N PRO A 14 1.25 -10.49 -7.88
CA PRO A 14 0.47 -11.72 -7.91
C PRO A 14 0.03 -12.15 -6.51
N ALA A 15 -1.13 -12.80 -6.43
CA ALA A 15 -1.58 -13.43 -5.21
C ALA A 15 -0.53 -14.44 -4.72
N GLY A 16 -0.32 -14.45 -3.41
CA GLY A 16 0.67 -15.30 -2.76
C GLY A 16 2.15 -14.93 -2.95
N LEU A 17 2.46 -13.77 -3.55
CA LEU A 17 3.84 -13.32 -3.74
C LEU A 17 4.06 -11.89 -3.24
N SER A 18 4.68 -11.75 -2.06
CA SER A 18 5.00 -10.46 -1.46
C SER A 18 6.40 -9.96 -1.84
N ASP A 19 6.69 -9.88 -3.16
CA ASP A 19 7.96 -9.36 -3.67
C ASP A 19 7.91 -7.83 -3.95
N PRO A 20 8.65 -6.99 -3.20
CA PRO A 20 8.66 -5.55 -3.45
C PRO A 20 9.20 -5.15 -4.83
N ALA A 21 10.01 -5.97 -5.49
CA ALA A 21 10.55 -5.64 -6.81
C ALA A 21 9.45 -5.52 -7.89
N LEU A 22 8.38 -6.31 -7.76
CA LEU A 22 7.23 -6.26 -8.68
C LEU A 22 6.40 -4.98 -8.49
N ALA A 23 6.14 -4.59 -7.24
CA ALA A 23 5.49 -3.32 -6.94
C ALA A 23 6.34 -2.14 -7.44
N MET A 24 7.67 -2.18 -7.26
CA MET A 24 8.58 -1.17 -7.81
C MET A 24 8.52 -1.11 -9.35
N ALA A 25 8.40 -2.25 -10.03
CA ALA A 25 8.22 -2.28 -11.48
C ALA A 25 6.89 -1.63 -11.89
N GLY A 26 5.81 -1.85 -11.13
CA GLY A 26 4.53 -1.17 -11.32
C GLY A 26 4.64 0.35 -11.19
N CYS A 27 5.35 0.84 -10.16
CA CYS A 27 5.64 2.26 -10.01
C CYS A 27 6.38 2.84 -11.25
N ARG A 28 7.39 2.12 -11.75
CA ARG A 28 8.16 2.54 -12.93
C ARG A 28 7.36 2.51 -14.23
N ALA A 29 6.32 1.69 -14.30
CA ALA A 29 5.40 1.64 -15.44
C ALA A 29 4.40 2.81 -15.46
N GLY A 30 4.47 3.74 -14.49
CA GLY A 30 3.58 4.89 -14.41
C GLY A 30 2.27 4.63 -13.65
N GLY A 31 2.12 3.47 -13.02
CA GLY A 31 1.01 3.16 -12.13
C GLY A 31 1.36 3.31 -10.65
N VAL A 32 0.37 3.06 -9.79
CA VAL A 32 0.59 2.83 -8.35
C VAL A 32 1.00 1.37 -8.18
N GLY A 33 2.28 1.12 -7.93
CA GLY A 33 2.77 -0.21 -7.58
C GLY A 33 2.28 -0.63 -6.20
N VAL A 34 1.62 -1.79 -6.11
CA VAL A 34 1.00 -2.27 -4.87
C VAL A 34 1.71 -3.52 -4.38
N LEU A 35 2.34 -3.42 -3.20
CA LEU A 35 2.82 -4.58 -2.48
C LEU A 35 1.63 -5.36 -1.93
N ASN A 36 1.44 -6.58 -2.43
CA ASN A 36 0.46 -7.49 -1.87
C ASN A 36 1.03 -8.21 -0.64
N ALA A 37 0.67 -7.75 0.55
CA ALA A 37 1.08 -8.35 1.82
C ALA A 37 0.00 -9.30 2.38
N GLU A 38 -0.80 -9.92 1.51
CA GLU A 38 -1.86 -10.84 1.94
C GLU A 38 -1.32 -12.11 2.62
N ILE A 39 -0.15 -12.58 2.19
CA ILE A 39 0.65 -13.55 2.94
C ILE A 39 1.50 -12.72 3.89
N ALA A 40 1.20 -12.83 5.18
CA ALA A 40 1.79 -11.99 6.21
C ALA A 40 3.32 -11.94 6.12
N LEU A 41 3.85 -10.79 5.70
CA LEU A 41 5.26 -10.46 5.92
C LEU A 41 5.45 -10.23 7.42
N LYS A 42 6.45 -10.88 8.01
CA LYS A 42 6.87 -10.54 9.38
C LYS A 42 7.23 -9.05 9.45
N PRO A 43 6.99 -8.35 10.58
CA PRO A 43 7.18 -6.91 10.67
C PRO A 43 8.53 -6.37 10.16
N PRO A 44 9.69 -7.03 10.40
CA PRO A 44 10.97 -6.58 9.84
C PRO A 44 11.01 -6.63 8.31
N GLY A 45 10.41 -7.65 7.71
CA GLY A 45 10.32 -7.83 6.26
C GLY A 45 9.40 -6.79 5.62
N LEU A 46 8.27 -6.50 6.26
CA LEU A 46 7.35 -5.45 5.80
C LEU A 46 8.04 -4.08 5.83
N ALA A 47 8.71 -3.73 6.93
CA ALA A 47 9.43 -2.46 7.06
C ALA A 47 10.52 -2.29 5.99
N ALA A 48 11.30 -3.35 5.72
CA ALA A 48 12.32 -3.33 4.67
C ALA A 48 11.71 -3.19 3.27
N ALA A 49 10.58 -3.85 2.99
CA ALA A 49 9.88 -3.73 1.72
C ALA A 49 9.32 -2.32 1.50
N LEU A 50 8.69 -1.72 2.52
CA LEU A 50 8.17 -0.34 2.45
C LEU A 50 9.30 0.67 2.24
N ALA A 51 10.43 0.52 2.94
CA ALA A 51 11.59 1.40 2.75
C ALA A 51 12.14 1.34 1.32
N ARG A 52 12.16 0.16 0.70
CA ARG A 52 12.56 -0.02 -0.71
C ARG A 52 11.60 0.67 -1.68
N LEU A 53 10.29 0.60 -1.43
CA LEU A 53 9.28 1.26 -2.26
C LEU A 53 9.35 2.78 -2.14
N ALA A 54 9.48 3.29 -0.92
CA ALA A 54 9.63 4.73 -0.67
C ALA A 54 10.84 5.34 -1.41
N ALA A 55 11.93 4.58 -1.55
CA ALA A 55 13.12 5.01 -2.27
C ALA A 55 12.90 5.23 -3.79
N ILE A 56 11.83 4.68 -4.39
CA ILE A 56 11.52 4.90 -5.82
C ILE A 56 11.02 6.32 -6.08
N ARG A 57 10.56 7.04 -5.05
CA ARG A 57 10.01 8.41 -5.16
C ARG A 57 8.86 8.51 -6.16
N ALA A 58 8.02 7.47 -6.22
CA ALA A 58 6.76 7.43 -6.97
C ALA A 58 5.64 6.88 -6.06
N PRO A 59 4.36 7.16 -6.36
CA PRO A 59 3.26 6.68 -5.54
C PRO A 59 3.22 5.15 -5.46
N PHE A 60 2.99 4.62 -4.27
CA PHE A 60 2.87 3.18 -4.05
C PHE A 60 1.76 2.83 -3.06
N GLY A 61 1.35 1.58 -3.10
CA GLY A 61 0.30 1.05 -2.24
C GLY A 61 0.71 -0.19 -1.46
N LEU A 62 -0.07 -0.48 -0.41
CA LEU A 62 -0.01 -1.70 0.37
C LEU A 62 -1.39 -2.34 0.37
N LYS A 63 -1.51 -3.58 -0.14
CA LYS A 63 -2.68 -4.41 0.12
C LYS A 63 -2.44 -5.19 1.41
N TRP A 64 -3.32 -5.01 2.39
CA TRP A 64 -3.18 -5.56 3.74
C TRP A 64 -4.35 -6.48 4.09
N SER A 65 -4.04 -7.66 4.64
CA SER A 65 -5.01 -8.68 5.06
C SER A 65 -5.00 -8.95 6.58
N GLY A 66 -4.14 -8.28 7.34
CA GLY A 66 -4.05 -8.47 8.80
C GLY A 66 -5.25 -7.87 9.52
N SER A 67 -5.64 -8.48 10.63
CA SER A 67 -6.80 -8.06 11.43
C SER A 67 -6.61 -6.71 12.14
N GLU A 68 -5.39 -6.20 12.22
CA GLU A 68 -5.04 -4.91 12.81
C GLU A 68 -4.25 -4.09 11.80
N MET A 69 -4.27 -2.77 11.94
CA MET A 69 -3.46 -1.90 11.09
C MET A 69 -1.96 -2.17 11.34
N PRO A 70 -1.11 -2.27 10.31
CA PRO A 70 0.29 -2.60 10.53
C PRO A 70 1.00 -1.44 11.24
N ALA A 71 1.48 -1.67 12.46
CA ALA A 71 2.11 -0.66 13.32
C ALA A 71 3.28 0.10 12.66
N VAL A 72 3.91 -0.48 11.64
CA VAL A 72 4.97 0.18 10.86
C VAL A 72 4.47 1.44 10.13
N LEU A 73 3.17 1.52 9.81
CA LEU A 73 2.57 2.69 9.16
C LEU A 73 2.60 3.94 10.06
N ASP A 74 2.52 3.75 11.38
CA ASP A 74 2.59 4.86 12.35
C ASP A 74 4.04 5.23 12.68
N ALA A 75 4.95 4.25 12.64
CA ALA A 75 6.35 4.43 13.02
C ALA A 75 7.23 5.10 11.93
N ARG A 76 6.85 5.01 10.65
CA ARG A 76 7.68 5.44 9.51
C ARG A 76 6.93 6.34 8.54
N ARG A 77 6.88 7.64 8.85
CA ARG A 77 6.27 8.65 7.96
C ARG A 77 6.96 8.76 6.60
N ASP A 78 8.27 8.49 6.54
CA ASP A 78 9.09 8.52 5.32
C ASP A 78 8.85 7.33 4.39
N ALA A 79 8.30 6.23 4.91
CA ALA A 79 8.05 5.00 4.16
C ALA A 79 6.56 4.59 4.18
N LYS A 80 5.68 5.56 4.39
CA LYS A 80 4.23 5.34 4.41
C LYS A 80 3.71 5.18 2.97
N PRO A 81 2.88 4.15 2.69
CA PRO A 81 2.21 4.02 1.40
C PRO A 81 1.20 5.15 1.19
N ASP A 82 1.06 5.59 -0.05
CA ASP A 82 0.04 6.56 -0.45
C ASP A 82 -1.36 5.93 -0.43
N TRP A 83 -1.42 4.64 -0.75
CA TRP A 83 -2.65 3.86 -0.83
C TRP A 83 -2.62 2.63 0.08
N LEU A 84 -3.66 2.47 0.89
CA LEU A 84 -3.92 1.25 1.65
C LEU A 84 -5.13 0.55 1.03
N ILE A 85 -4.94 -0.67 0.55
CA ILE A 85 -6.00 -1.49 -0.04
C ILE A 85 -6.39 -2.56 0.97
N LEU A 86 -7.65 -2.60 1.34
CA LEU A 86 -8.18 -3.51 2.35
C LEU A 86 -9.18 -4.48 1.72
N ASP A 87 -9.12 -5.73 2.17
CA ASP A 87 -10.19 -6.69 1.90
C ASP A 87 -11.43 -6.30 2.72
N ALA A 88 -12.53 -5.97 2.05
CA ALA A 88 -13.72 -5.42 2.69
C ALA A 88 -14.36 -6.41 3.68
N GLU A 89 -14.40 -7.71 3.35
CA GLU A 89 -14.99 -8.73 4.22
C GLU A 89 -14.16 -8.86 5.50
N ARG A 90 -12.84 -8.84 5.37
CA ARG A 90 -11.93 -9.06 6.50
C ARG A 90 -11.68 -7.83 7.35
N ASN A 91 -11.85 -6.62 6.81
CA ASN A 91 -11.41 -5.37 7.43
C ASN A 91 -12.53 -4.37 7.70
N ILE A 92 -13.81 -4.79 7.64
CA ILE A 92 -14.95 -3.92 7.92
C ILE A 92 -14.87 -3.26 9.32
N HIS A 93 -14.18 -3.89 10.28
CA HIS A 93 -13.98 -3.35 11.61
C HIS A 93 -12.87 -2.29 11.70
N LEU A 94 -12.02 -2.13 10.66
CA LEU A 94 -10.93 -1.17 10.63
C LEU A 94 -11.36 0.24 10.18
N LEU A 95 -12.66 0.51 10.03
CA LEU A 95 -13.18 1.81 9.56
C LEU A 95 -12.60 2.99 10.35
N SER A 96 -12.51 2.92 11.68
CA SER A 96 -11.91 3.98 12.48
C SER A 96 -10.39 4.13 12.25
N ALA A 97 -9.67 3.03 12.05
CA ALA A 97 -8.23 3.06 11.73
C ALA A 97 -7.96 3.67 10.35
N THR A 98 -8.85 3.46 9.37
CA THR A 98 -8.74 4.09 8.04
C THR A 98 -8.88 5.61 8.08
N GLN A 99 -9.66 6.15 9.03
CA GLN A 99 -9.77 7.61 9.24
C GLN A 99 -8.44 8.21 9.70
N ALA A 100 -7.73 7.55 10.64
CA ALA A 100 -6.41 8.00 11.08
C ALA A 100 -5.38 7.95 9.94
N PHE A 101 -5.42 6.88 9.12
CA PHE A 101 -4.56 6.78 7.95
C PHE A 101 -4.78 7.92 6.95
N ARG A 102 -6.05 8.26 6.69
CA ARG A 102 -6.48 9.38 5.83
C ARG A 102 -6.08 10.74 6.40
N ALA A 103 -6.24 10.96 7.71
CA ALA A 103 -5.80 12.19 8.37
C ALA A 103 -4.29 12.42 8.23
N GLY A 104 -3.51 11.34 8.15
CA GLY A 104 -2.08 11.41 7.83
C GLY A 104 -1.76 11.49 6.33
N GLY A 105 -2.70 11.91 5.47
CA GLY A 105 -2.51 12.11 4.03
C GLY A 105 -2.63 10.87 3.15
N GLY A 106 -2.89 9.69 3.74
CA GLY A 106 -3.05 8.45 2.98
C GLY A 106 -4.43 8.31 2.34
N ARG A 107 -4.56 7.38 1.40
CA ARG A 107 -5.82 7.04 0.71
C ARG A 107 -6.18 5.58 0.97
N VAL A 108 -7.46 5.30 1.18
CA VAL A 108 -8.00 3.94 1.39
C VAL A 108 -9.14 3.73 0.43
#